data_AF-A0A1V4FI45-F1
#
_entry.id   AF-A0A1V4FI45-F1
#
_cell.length_a   1.000
_cell.length_b   1.000
_cell.length_c   1.000
_cell.angle_alpha   90.00
_cell.angle_beta   90.00
_cell.angle_gamma   90.00
#
_symmetry.space_group_name_H-M   'P 1'
#
loop_
_entity.id
_entity.type
_entity.pdbx_description
1 polymer ?
#
loop_
_entity_poly.entity_id
_entity_poly.type
_entity_poly.pdbx_seq_one_letter_code
_entity_poly.pdbx_strand_id
1 'polypeptide(L)' 'MTHLNDTMSTSLLTTHKKNAHLTKEERVMIATLKSQGLSNRAIGRQLGVNHQTINNELNRGTVRQLRR' A
#
# COMPACT_ATOMS: atom_id res chain seq x y z
N MET A 1 29.97 0.57 18.04
CA MET A 1 29.75 1.31 16.78
C MET A 1 28.36 0.96 16.31
N THR A 2 27.37 1.79 16.65
CA THR A 2 25.95 1.54 16.40
C THR A 2 25.68 1.60 14.91
N HIS A 3 25.45 0.45 14.28
CA HIS A 3 25.02 0.37 12.89
C HIS A 3 23.53 0.74 12.80
N LEU A 4 23.23 2.03 12.90
CA LEU A 4 21.90 2.61 12.72
C LEU A 4 21.65 2.97 11.25
N ASN A 5 21.86 2.04 10.32
CA ASN A 5 21.70 2.34 8.88
C ASN A 5 21.13 1.16 8.08
N ASP A 6 20.18 0.41 8.64
CA ASP A 6 19.25 -0.36 7.81
C ASP A 6 18.22 0.60 7.21
N THR A 7 18.72 1.37 6.23
CA THR A 7 18.05 1.75 4.99
C THR A 7 16.54 1.96 5.11
N MET A 8 16.15 3.09 5.71
CA MET A 8 14.96 3.79 5.23
C MET A 8 15.22 4.14 3.77
N SER A 9 14.91 3.19 2.87
CA SER A 9 15.01 3.41 1.44
C SER A 9 13.94 4.44 1.09
N THR A 10 14.35 5.70 1.03
CA THR A 10 13.61 6.82 0.45
C THR A 10 13.53 6.63 -1.08
N SER A 11 13.00 5.49 -1.53
CA SER A 11 12.58 5.30 -2.90
C SER A 11 11.08 5.55 -2.94
N LEU A 12 10.71 6.78 -3.28
CA LEU A 12 9.33 7.23 -3.53
C LEU A 12 8.63 6.47 -4.68
N LEU A 13 9.21 5.39 -5.20
CA LEU A 13 8.72 4.62 -6.34
C LEU A 13 9.15 3.14 -6.22
N THR A 14 9.01 2.50 -5.06
CA THR A 14 9.07 1.03 -5.01
C THR A 14 7.82 0.49 -5.69
N THR A 15 7.91 0.24 -6.99
CA THR A 15 6.85 -0.45 -7.73
C THR A 15 6.59 -1.79 -7.06
N HIS A 16 5.36 -1.99 -6.58
CA HIS A 16 4.94 -3.22 -5.93
C HIS A 16 5.34 -4.45 -6.76
N LYS A 17 5.96 -5.44 -6.12
CA LYS A 17 6.40 -6.67 -6.79
C LYS A 17 5.18 -7.46 -7.26
N LYS A 18 5.13 -7.83 -8.55
CA LYS A 18 4.05 -8.65 -9.10
C LYS A 18 3.91 -9.97 -8.32
N ASN A 19 2.67 -10.36 -8.03
CA ASN A 19 2.31 -11.55 -7.22
C ASN A 19 2.73 -11.50 -5.74
N ALA A 20 3.19 -10.35 -5.22
CA ALA A 20 3.37 -10.15 -3.79
C ALA A 20 2.07 -9.65 -3.13
N HIS A 21 2.00 -9.77 -1.80
CA HIS A 21 0.96 -9.15 -0.99
C HIS A 21 1.40 -7.76 -0.55
N LEU A 22 0.43 -6.86 -0.39
CA LEU A 22 0.66 -5.52 0.12
C LEU A 22 1.35 -5.55 1.50
N THR A 23 2.51 -4.91 1.59
CA THR A 23 3.23 -4.68 2.83
C THR A 23 2.45 -3.71 3.72
N LYS A 24 2.80 -3.64 5.01
CA LYS A 24 2.19 -2.69 5.94
C LYS A 24 2.37 -1.24 5.47
N GLU A 25 3.54 -0.92 4.93
CA GLU A 25 3.87 0.41 4.40
C GLU A 25 3.01 0.76 3.19
N GLU A 26 2.87 -0.17 2.24
CA GLU A 26 2.02 0.03 1.05
C GLU A 26 0.55 0.24 1.44
N ARG A 27 0.06 -0.48 2.45
CA ARG A 27 -1.30 -0.27 2.99
C ARG A 27 -1.48 1.12 3.60
N VAL A 28 -0.50 1.59 4.37
CA VAL A 28 -0.50 2.95 4.93
C VAL A 28 -0.47 4.00 3.80
N MET A 29 0.34 3.79 2.77
CA MET A 29 0.37 4.68 1.60
C MET A 29 -0.96 4.71 0.87
N ILE A 30 -1.60 3.56 0.65
CA ILE A 30 -2.94 3.49 0.03
C ILE A 30 -3.96 4.31 0.84
N ALA A 31 -3.99 4.14 2.17
CA ALA A 31 -4.91 4.88 3.04
C ALA A 31 -4.64 6.40 3.00
N THR A 32 -3.38 6.80 3.02
CA THR A 32 -2.95 8.21 2.98
C THR A 32 -3.29 8.87 1.65
N LEU A 33 -2.97 8.22 0.53
CA LEU A 33 -3.31 8.74 -0.80
C LEU A 33 -4.83 8.80 -1.01
N LYS A 34 -5.57 7.86 -0.42
CA LYS A 34 -7.04 7.87 -0.47
C LYS A 34 -7.62 9.04 0.32
N SER A 35 -7.08 9.36 1.50
CA SER A 35 -7.54 10.51 2.29
C SER A 35 -7.22 11.85 1.63
N GLN A 36 -6.17 11.91 0.81
CA GLN A 36 -5.86 13.05 -0.06
C GLN A 36 -6.81 13.19 -1.27
N GLY A 37 -7.80 12.30 -1.42
CA GLY A 37 -8.79 12.37 -2.48
C GLY A 37 -8.38 11.73 -3.80
N LEU A 38 -7.24 11.02 -3.86
CA LEU A 38 -6.84 10.34 -5.10
C LEU A 38 -7.79 9.19 -5.44
N SER A 39 -8.02 9.00 -6.74
CA SER A 39 -8.76 7.85 -7.25
C SER A 39 -7.94 6.56 -7.12
N ASN A 40 -8.61 5.42 -6.95
CA ASN A 40 -7.93 4.12 -6.82
C ASN A 40 -7.04 3.80 -8.04
N ARG A 41 -7.40 4.33 -9.22
CA ARG A 41 -6.59 4.20 -10.44
C ARG A 41 -5.31 5.04 -10.40
N ALA A 42 -5.38 6.27 -9.87
CA ALA A 42 -4.21 7.12 -9.69
C ALA A 42 -3.23 6.51 -8.68
N ILE A 43 -3.76 6.04 -7.54
CA ILE A 43 -2.99 5.32 -6.51
C ILE A 43 -2.32 4.08 -7.11
N GLY A 44 -3.06 3.31 -7.92
CA GLY A 44 -2.51 2.10 -8.56
C GLY A 44 -1.37 2.39 -9.52
N ARG A 45 -1.46 3.48 -10.30
CA ARG A 45 -0.37 3.92 -11.18
C ARG A 45 0.88 4.33 -10.40
N GLN A 46 0.69 4.99 -9.26
CA GLN A 46 1.80 5.45 -8.41
C GLN A 46 2.51 4.29 -7.70
N LEU A 47 1.75 3.29 -7.23
CA LEU A 47 2.30 2.15 -6.48
C LEU A 47 2.65 0.94 -7.35
N GLY A 48 2.28 0.94 -8.64
CA GLY A 48 2.38 -0.25 -9.50
C GLY A 48 1.41 -1.37 -9.11
N VAL A 49 0.32 -1.03 -8.41
CA VAL A 49 -0.68 -1.97 -7.89
C VAL A 49 -1.96 -1.88 -8.72
N ASN A 50 -2.63 -3.00 -8.97
CA ASN A 50 -3.94 -2.97 -9.63
C ASN A 50 -4.96 -2.22 -8.75
N HIS A 51 -5.70 -1.28 -9.36
CA HIS A 51 -6.81 -0.54 -8.70
C HIS A 51 -7.83 -1.43 -7.98
N GLN A 52 -8.05 -2.67 -8.44
CA GLN A 52 -8.89 -3.65 -7.74
C GLN A 52 -8.28 -4.09 -6.41
N THR A 53 -6.96 -4.31 -6.35
CA THR A 53 -6.26 -4.65 -5.10
C THR A 53 -6.38 -3.51 -4.09
N ILE A 54 -6.29 -2.25 -4.54
CA ILE A 54 -6.51 -1.07 -3.71
C ILE A 54 -7.94 -1.02 -3.16
N ASN A 55 -8.94 -1.27 -4.02
CA ASN A 55 -10.34 -1.32 -3.58
C ASN A 55 -10.56 -2.40 -2.51
N ASN A 56 -9.98 -3.58 -2.72
CA ASN A 56 -10.06 -4.69 -1.77
C ASN A 56 -9.38 -4.35 -0.44
N GLU A 57 -8.25 -3.63 -0.48
CA GLU A 57 -7.56 -3.20 0.75
C GLU A 57 -8.40 -2.19 1.54
N LEU A 58 -8.97 -1.19 0.87
CA LEU A 58 -9.85 -0.21 1.51
C LEU A 58 -11.09 -0.89 2.13
N ASN A 59 -11.65 -1.88 1.44
CA ASN A 59 -12.80 -2.65 1.95
C ASN A 59 -12.43 -3.63 3.09
N ARG A 60 -11.19 -4.13 3.15
CA ARG A 60 -10.71 -4.91 4.30
C ARG A 60 -10.69 -4.07 5.57
N GLY A 61 -10.36 -2.78 5.45
CA GLY A 61 -10.42 -1.82 6.56
C GLY A 61 -11.83 -1.51 7.07
N THR A 62 -12.87 -1.84 6.29
CA THR A 62 -14.27 -1.56 6.65
C THR A 62 -15.07 -2.80 7.07
N VAL A 63 -14.54 -4.01 6.82
CA VAL A 63 -15.25 -5.28 7.09
C VAL A 63 -14.53 -6.12 8.13
N ARG A 64 -15.21 -6.41 9.25
CA ARG A 64 -14.73 -7.34 10.28
C ARG A 64 -14.79 -8.77 9.74
N GLN A 65 -13.64 -9.41 9.53
CA GLN A 65 -13.62 -10.83 9.15
C GLN A 65 -14.06 -11.69 10.34
N LEU A 66 -15.22 -12.35 10.21
CA LEU A 66 -15.64 -13.42 11.11
C LEU A 66 -14.88 -14.69 10.71
N ARG A 67 -14.01 -15.21 11.60
CA ARG A 67 -13.43 -16.55 11.41
C ARG A 67 -14.55 -17.58 11.55
N ARG A 68 -14.71 -18.43 10.53
CA ARG A 68 -15.48 -19.68 10.62
C ARG A 68 -14.64 -20.76 11.30
#